data_AF-A0A9P4U5N7-F1
#
_entry.id   AF-A0A9P4U5N7-F1
#
_cell.length_a   1.000
_cell.length_b   1.000
_cell.length_c   1.000
_cell.angle_alpha   90.00
_cell.angle_beta   90.00
_cell.angle_gamma   90.00
#
_symmetry.space_group_name_H-M   'P 1'
#
loop_
_entity.id
_entity.type
_entity.pdbx_description
1 polymer ?
#
loop_
_entity_poly.entity_id
_entity_poly.type
_entity_poly.pdbx_seq_one_letter_code
_entity_poly.pdbx_strand_id
1 'polypeptide(L)'
;MVAEDRNESSSSESSSSESSSSESSSSEYKYQRLSDESSIRILELFPGSRGSPLECKIIERPLKSCGRYEALSYAWGDDKKVEKVWCDTKYIGITRNCSIALHRLRKSKRSRHLWVDSICIDQKVFEERNHQVSLMNKVYSKAQCVIVWLGKSKKKKSVQNKTALDFIRQLSKQNEVSQATYQSKLSALNVLFRNSWFSRTWPVQEVAFSRKCKIISGKYSISARQLMHFLKIAERHTVLSPTIDRVHVHRKMWA
;
A
#
# COMPACT_ATOMS: atom_id res chain seq x y z
N MET A 1 -57.10 48.31 -30.38
CA MET A 1 -58.02 47.24 -30.79
C MET A 1 -57.24 46.26 -31.64
N VAL A 2 -57.05 45.07 -31.08
CA VAL A 2 -56.74 43.75 -31.69
C VAL A 2 -55.61 43.68 -32.72
N ALA A 3 -54.48 43.15 -32.25
CA ALA A 3 -53.59 42.28 -33.02
C ALA A 3 -53.98 40.83 -32.73
N GLU A 4 -53.88 39.94 -33.72
CA GLU A 4 -53.25 38.60 -33.62
C GLU A 4 -53.47 37.81 -34.92
N ASP A 5 -52.35 37.57 -35.61
CA ASP A 5 -52.20 36.59 -36.67
C ASP A 5 -52.21 35.17 -36.08
N ARG A 6 -52.95 34.24 -36.72
CA ARG A 6 -52.82 32.79 -36.51
C ARG A 6 -52.42 32.14 -37.82
N ASN A 7 -51.22 31.56 -37.85
CA ASN A 7 -50.79 30.62 -38.88
C ASN A 7 -50.29 29.35 -38.17
N GLU A 8 -51.08 28.28 -38.23
CA GLU A 8 -50.72 26.95 -37.74
C GLU A 8 -49.94 26.21 -38.84
N SER A 9 -48.78 25.66 -38.47
CA SER A 9 -48.02 24.72 -39.30
C SER A 9 -47.69 23.48 -38.47
N SER A 10 -48.17 22.34 -38.96
CA SER A 10 -47.89 21.00 -38.44
C SER A 10 -46.42 20.64 -38.56
N SER A 11 -45.83 20.00 -37.55
CA SER A 11 -44.65 19.13 -37.71
C SER A 11 -44.43 18.23 -36.48
N SER A 12 -44.63 16.93 -36.72
CA SER A 12 -43.87 15.78 -36.18
C SER A 12 -43.72 15.61 -34.67
N GLU A 13 -44.57 14.74 -34.11
CA GLU A 13 -44.27 13.97 -32.91
C GLU A 13 -43.08 13.04 -33.19
N SER A 14 -42.00 13.24 -32.45
CA SER A 14 -40.91 12.27 -32.34
C SER A 14 -40.76 11.89 -30.88
N SER A 15 -41.05 10.61 -30.64
CA SER A 15 -40.96 9.90 -29.38
C SER A 15 -39.54 9.93 -28.82
N SER A 16 -39.29 10.79 -27.82
CA SER A 16 -38.13 10.68 -26.95
C SER A 16 -38.41 9.63 -25.87
N SER A 17 -37.98 8.40 -26.15
CA SER A 17 -37.83 7.35 -25.15
C SER A 17 -36.78 7.79 -24.12
N GLU A 18 -37.24 8.29 -22.97
CA GLU A 18 -36.41 8.51 -21.80
C GLU A 18 -35.89 7.15 -21.28
N SER A 19 -34.66 6.82 -21.67
CA SER A 19 -33.90 5.77 -21.00
C SER A 19 -33.48 6.30 -19.63
N SER A 20 -34.24 5.90 -18.60
CA SER A 20 -33.88 6.11 -17.21
C SER A 20 -32.65 5.26 -16.85
N SER A 21 -31.47 5.77 -17.17
CA SER A 21 -30.22 5.27 -16.59
C SER A 21 -30.22 5.62 -15.11
N SER A 22 -30.66 4.66 -14.28
CA SER A 22 -30.55 4.73 -12.83
C SER A 22 -29.09 4.86 -12.42
N GLU A 23 -28.63 6.09 -12.20
CA GLU A 23 -27.39 6.37 -11.49
C GLU A 23 -27.53 5.83 -10.07
N SER A 24 -27.06 4.60 -9.83
CA SER A 24 -26.92 4.09 -8.47
C SER A 24 -25.98 5.03 -7.71
N SER A 25 -26.51 5.82 -6.79
CA SER A 25 -25.74 6.76 -5.97
C SER A 25 -24.76 5.99 -5.09
N SER A 26 -23.54 5.81 -5.59
CA SER A 26 -22.48 5.15 -4.81
C SER A 26 -22.19 5.98 -3.55
N SER A 27 -22.36 5.37 -2.38
CA SER A 27 -22.12 6.01 -1.08
C SER A 27 -20.82 5.55 -0.44
N GLU A 28 -20.27 6.39 0.45
CA GLU A 28 -19.07 6.03 1.21
C GLU A 28 -19.38 4.88 2.18
N TYR A 29 -18.45 3.93 2.30
CA TYR A 29 -18.54 2.82 3.23
C TYR A 29 -18.58 3.34 4.67
N LYS A 30 -19.52 2.83 5.46
CA LYS A 30 -19.68 3.15 6.88
C LYS A 30 -19.19 1.96 7.70
N TYR A 31 -18.16 2.17 8.50
CA TYR A 31 -17.64 1.15 9.40
C TYR A 31 -18.65 0.87 10.51
N GLN A 32 -18.86 -0.41 10.81
CA GLN A 32 -19.54 -0.84 12.02
C GLN A 32 -18.55 -0.86 13.18
N ARG A 33 -18.99 -0.50 14.39
CA ARG A 33 -18.14 -0.60 15.59
C ARG A 33 -17.66 -2.04 15.75
N LEU A 34 -16.38 -2.21 16.07
CA LEU A 34 -15.82 -3.53 16.36
C LEU A 34 -16.57 -4.16 17.53
N SER A 35 -16.87 -5.45 17.40
CA SER A 35 -17.59 -6.24 18.41
C SER A 35 -16.77 -6.46 19.69
N ASP A 36 -15.44 -6.44 19.58
CA ASP A 36 -14.50 -6.69 20.67
C ASP A 36 -13.27 -5.78 20.55
N GLU A 37 -12.69 -5.37 21.68
CA GLU A 37 -11.49 -4.53 21.69
C GLU A 37 -10.27 -5.22 21.08
N SER A 38 -10.20 -6.55 21.11
CA SER A 38 -9.12 -7.30 20.46
C SER A 38 -9.40 -7.65 19.01
N SER A 39 -10.55 -7.27 18.46
CA SER A 39 -10.88 -7.49 17.05
C SER A 39 -10.16 -6.52 16.13
N ILE A 40 -9.90 -7.02 14.92
CA ILE A 40 -9.37 -6.23 13.80
C ILE A 40 -10.22 -6.50 12.56
N ARG A 41 -10.23 -5.57 11.62
CA ARG A 41 -10.78 -5.83 10.28
C ARG A 41 -9.69 -6.33 9.35
N ILE A 42 -10.06 -7.22 8.44
CA ILE A 42 -9.24 -7.73 7.35
C ILE A 42 -9.93 -7.36 6.04
N LEU A 43 -9.14 -6.83 5.11
CA LEU A 43 -9.52 -6.63 3.73
C LEU A 43 -9.38 -7.96 2.98
N GLU A 44 -10.50 -8.58 2.62
CA GLU A 44 -10.51 -9.60 1.59
C GLU A 44 -10.53 -8.92 0.22
N LEU A 45 -9.36 -8.78 -0.41
CA LEU A 45 -9.24 -8.22 -1.75
C LEU A 45 -9.61 -9.28 -2.79
N PHE A 46 -10.66 -9.03 -3.58
CA PHE A 46 -11.14 -9.95 -4.60
C PHE A 46 -10.20 -10.05 -5.81
N PRO A 47 -10.22 -11.19 -6.52
CA PRO A 47 -9.46 -11.32 -7.74
C PRO A 47 -9.95 -10.38 -8.84
N GLY A 48 -9.09 -10.07 -9.80
CA GLY A 48 -9.48 -9.24 -10.93
C GLY A 48 -8.40 -9.11 -11.99
N SER A 49 -8.80 -8.70 -13.19
CA SER A 49 -7.91 -8.42 -14.32
C SER A 49 -7.07 -7.16 -14.05
N ARG A 50 -6.04 -6.90 -14.85
CA ARG A 50 -5.29 -5.63 -14.71
C ARG A 50 -6.18 -4.47 -15.16
N GLY A 51 -6.26 -3.41 -14.35
CA GLY A 51 -7.03 -2.21 -14.68
C GLY A 51 -8.51 -2.25 -14.25
N SER A 52 -9.08 -3.42 -13.93
CA SER A 52 -10.44 -3.47 -13.37
C SER A 52 -10.51 -2.81 -11.99
N PRO A 53 -11.66 -2.24 -11.58
CA PRO A 53 -11.84 -1.66 -10.25
C PRO A 53 -11.40 -2.60 -9.12
N LEU A 54 -10.89 -2.05 -8.02
CA LEU A 54 -10.58 -2.84 -6.82
C LEU A 54 -11.90 -3.14 -6.11
N GLU A 55 -12.14 -4.41 -5.83
CA GLU A 55 -13.31 -4.88 -5.09
C GLU A 55 -12.84 -5.69 -3.89
N CYS A 56 -13.60 -5.62 -2.81
CA CYS A 56 -13.24 -6.26 -1.56
C CYS A 56 -14.44 -6.56 -0.68
N LYS A 57 -14.16 -7.32 0.39
CA LYS A 57 -15.00 -7.42 1.57
C LYS A 57 -14.20 -7.05 2.81
N ILE A 58 -14.83 -6.34 3.74
CA ILE A 58 -14.26 -6.06 5.06
C ILE A 58 -14.78 -7.12 6.03
N ILE A 59 -13.87 -7.85 6.68
CA ILE A 59 -14.19 -8.95 7.59
C ILE A 59 -13.61 -8.65 8.96
N GLU A 60 -14.46 -8.50 9.97
CA GLU A 60 -14.00 -8.43 11.36
C GLU A 60 -13.60 -9.82 11.88
N ARG A 61 -12.46 -9.89 12.58
CA ARG A 61 -12.01 -11.09 13.28
C ARG A 61 -11.28 -10.75 14.58
N PRO A 62 -11.42 -11.58 15.64
CA PRO A 62 -10.56 -11.46 16.82
C PRO A 62 -9.10 -11.65 16.45
N LEU A 63 -8.20 -10.77 16.92
CA LEU A 63 -6.78 -10.83 16.58
C LEU A 63 -6.12 -12.16 16.97
N LYS A 64 -6.59 -12.80 18.05
CA LYS A 64 -6.07 -14.09 18.51
C LYS A 64 -6.37 -15.22 17.51
N SER A 65 -7.53 -15.21 16.87
CA SER A 65 -8.04 -16.27 15.98
C SER A 65 -8.27 -15.77 14.53
N CYS A 66 -7.59 -14.71 14.12
CA CYS A 66 -7.81 -14.04 12.83
C CYS A 66 -7.50 -14.91 11.59
N GLY A 67 -6.75 -16.01 11.77
CA GLY A 67 -6.29 -16.85 10.68
C GLY A 67 -5.15 -16.22 9.88
N ARG A 68 -4.96 -16.65 8.63
CA ARG A 68 -3.83 -16.22 7.78
C ARG A 68 -4.17 -14.93 7.01
N TYR A 69 -3.39 -13.88 7.24
CA TYR A 69 -3.43 -12.62 6.48
C TYR A 69 -2.01 -12.09 6.26
N GLU A 70 -1.86 -11.15 5.32
CA GLU A 70 -0.62 -10.39 5.12
C GLU A 70 -0.85 -8.93 5.52
N ALA A 71 0.15 -8.25 6.07
CA ALA A 71 0.05 -6.83 6.42
C ALA A 71 0.74 -5.97 5.36
N LEU A 72 0.08 -4.92 4.88
CA LEU A 72 0.65 -3.98 3.92
C LEU A 72 1.17 -2.73 4.65
N SER A 73 2.45 -2.42 4.43
CA SER A 73 3.08 -1.18 4.88
C SER A 73 3.57 -0.38 3.69
N TYR A 74 3.21 0.90 3.64
CA TYR A 74 3.58 1.83 2.57
C TYR A 74 3.64 3.24 3.12
N ALA A 75 4.37 4.15 2.47
CA ALA A 75 4.35 5.56 2.88
C ALA A 75 3.01 6.21 2.50
N TRP A 76 2.36 6.82 3.48
CA TRP A 76 1.24 7.72 3.26
C TRP A 76 1.86 8.99 2.65
N GLY A 77 1.80 9.13 1.32
CA GLY A 77 2.32 10.33 0.64
C GLY A 77 1.32 11.48 0.70
N ASP A 78 1.73 12.67 0.25
CA ASP A 78 0.89 13.89 0.16
C ASP A 78 -0.18 13.86 -0.95
N ASP A 79 -0.48 12.67 -1.51
CA ASP A 79 -1.50 12.53 -2.54
C ASP A 79 -2.88 12.72 -1.91
N LYS A 80 -3.50 13.88 -2.21
CA LYS A 80 -4.93 14.13 -2.01
C LYS A 80 -5.73 12.91 -2.48
N LYS A 81 -6.75 12.49 -1.75
CA LYS A 81 -7.53 11.25 -2.01
C LYS A 81 -8.13 11.27 -3.43
N VAL A 82 -7.84 10.26 -4.27
CA VAL A 82 -8.36 10.19 -5.66
C VAL A 82 -8.88 8.80 -6.06
N GLU A 83 -8.62 7.74 -5.31
CA GLU A 83 -8.93 6.36 -5.75
C GLU A 83 -9.93 5.65 -4.81
N LYS A 84 -10.63 4.64 -5.34
CA LYS A 84 -11.66 3.88 -4.62
C LYS A 84 -11.32 2.40 -4.58
N VAL A 85 -11.62 1.76 -3.45
CA VAL A 85 -11.86 0.31 -3.37
C VAL A 85 -13.33 0.09 -3.01
N TRP A 86 -13.98 -0.78 -3.75
CA TRP A 86 -15.41 -1.07 -3.62
C TRP A 86 -15.63 -2.20 -2.62
N CYS A 87 -16.55 -2.00 -1.67
CA CYS A 87 -17.05 -3.00 -0.76
C CYS A 87 -18.56 -3.09 -0.99
N ASP A 88 -18.98 -4.10 -1.74
CA ASP A 88 -20.32 -4.22 -2.31
C ASP A 88 -20.70 -2.95 -3.11
N THR A 89 -21.80 -2.28 -2.78
CA THR A 89 -22.27 -1.06 -3.44
C THR A 89 -21.64 0.24 -2.89
N LYS A 90 -20.76 0.13 -1.89
CA LYS A 90 -20.14 1.27 -1.20
C LYS A 90 -18.65 1.36 -1.53
N TYR A 91 -18.06 2.54 -1.36
CA TYR A 91 -16.64 2.74 -1.61
C TYR A 91 -15.87 3.20 -0.38
N ILE A 92 -14.61 2.76 -0.27
CA ILE A 92 -13.63 3.28 0.68
C ILE A 92 -12.63 4.12 -0.11
N GLY A 93 -12.48 5.40 0.25
CA GLY A 93 -11.52 6.30 -0.37
C GLY A 93 -10.09 5.97 0.07
N ILE A 94 -9.19 5.74 -0.89
CA ILE A 94 -7.79 5.38 -0.63
C ILE A 94 -6.84 6.33 -1.36
N THR A 95 -5.61 6.43 -0.83
CA THR A 95 -4.56 7.19 -1.51
C THR A 95 -4.14 6.48 -2.79
N ARG A 96 -3.62 7.24 -3.76
CA ARG A 96 -3.09 6.68 -5.01
C ARG A 96 -2.00 5.64 -4.76
N ASN A 97 -1.11 5.87 -3.79
CA ASN A 97 -0.06 4.91 -3.45
C ASN A 97 -0.64 3.58 -2.94
N CYS A 98 -1.69 3.62 -2.11
CA CYS A 98 -2.41 2.44 -1.64
C CYS A 98 -3.10 1.70 -2.80
N SER A 99 -3.81 2.42 -3.68
CA SER A 99 -4.45 1.84 -4.88
C SER A 99 -3.45 1.10 -5.76
N ILE A 100 -2.31 1.73 -6.08
CA ILE A 100 -1.25 1.09 -6.88
C ILE A 100 -0.71 -0.17 -6.17
N ALA A 101 -0.52 -0.11 -4.86
CA ALA A 101 -0.08 -1.27 -4.07
C ALA A 101 -1.10 -2.41 -4.16
N LEU A 102 -2.38 -2.14 -3.93
CA LEU A 102 -3.45 -3.13 -3.99
C LEU A 102 -3.58 -3.75 -5.38
N HIS A 103 -3.56 -2.97 -6.45
CA HIS A 103 -3.54 -3.51 -7.82
C HIS A 103 -2.33 -4.38 -8.08
N ARG A 104 -1.16 -4.02 -7.55
CA ARG A 104 0.06 -4.83 -7.68
C ARG A 104 -0.05 -6.16 -6.91
N LEU A 105 -0.74 -6.15 -5.79
CA LEU A 105 -0.90 -7.29 -4.89
C LEU A 105 -2.11 -8.18 -5.24
N ARG A 106 -3.09 -7.65 -5.97
CA ARG A 106 -4.26 -8.37 -6.47
C ARG A 106 -3.83 -9.55 -7.33
N LYS A 107 -4.45 -10.69 -7.10
CA LYS A 107 -4.23 -11.92 -7.88
C LYS A 107 -5.36 -12.06 -8.89
N SER A 108 -5.09 -12.72 -10.01
CA SER A 108 -6.09 -12.86 -11.08
C SER A 108 -7.17 -13.89 -10.78
N LYS A 109 -6.91 -14.89 -9.92
CA LYS A 109 -7.78 -16.06 -9.73
C LYS A 109 -8.21 -16.35 -8.29
N ARG A 110 -7.68 -15.64 -7.30
CA ARG A 110 -8.00 -15.89 -5.88
C ARG A 110 -7.97 -14.64 -5.04
N SER A 111 -8.84 -14.58 -4.04
CA SER A 111 -8.84 -13.51 -3.05
C SER A 111 -7.53 -13.47 -2.25
N ARG A 112 -7.27 -12.30 -1.66
CA ARG A 112 -6.11 -12.08 -0.80
C ARG A 112 -6.54 -11.34 0.47
N HIS A 113 -6.29 -11.95 1.61
CA HIS A 113 -6.52 -11.35 2.92
C HIS A 113 -5.37 -10.43 3.29
N LEU A 114 -5.67 -9.13 3.41
CA LEU A 114 -4.72 -8.08 3.71
C LEU A 114 -5.18 -7.29 4.94
N TRP A 115 -4.24 -6.90 5.79
CA TRP A 115 -4.45 -5.83 6.74
C TRP A 115 -3.79 -4.57 6.20
N VAL A 116 -4.56 -3.50 6.05
CA VAL A 116 -4.12 -2.20 5.52
C VAL A 116 -4.64 -1.14 6.48
N ASP A 117 -3.76 -0.43 7.18
CA ASP A 117 -4.11 0.54 8.22
C ASP A 117 -5.16 1.57 7.77
N SER A 118 -5.02 2.13 6.57
CA SER A 118 -5.97 3.12 6.05
C SER A 118 -7.35 2.57 5.64
N ILE A 119 -7.55 1.25 5.65
CA ILE A 119 -8.79 0.57 5.21
C ILE A 119 -9.39 -0.29 6.33
N CYS A 120 -8.57 -0.90 7.17
CA CYS A 120 -9.02 -1.81 8.22
C CYS A 120 -9.38 -1.07 9.52
N ILE A 121 -8.93 0.17 9.67
CA ILE A 121 -9.21 1.06 10.80
C ILE A 121 -10.14 2.17 10.31
N ASP A 122 -11.20 2.45 11.07
CA ASP A 122 -11.98 3.66 10.87
C ASP A 122 -11.16 4.88 11.30
N GLN A 123 -10.61 5.57 10.31
CA GLN A 123 -9.75 6.74 10.51
C GLN A 123 -10.52 7.97 11.03
N LYS A 124 -11.85 7.97 10.97
CA LYS A 124 -12.70 9.08 11.41
C LYS A 124 -13.03 9.01 12.90
N VAL A 125 -12.96 7.82 13.51
CA VAL A 125 -13.23 7.62 14.94
C VAL A 125 -11.91 7.61 15.71
N PHE A 126 -11.69 8.63 16.54
CA PHE A 126 -10.43 8.86 17.23
C PHE A 126 -10.08 7.72 18.19
N GLU A 127 -11.07 7.25 18.95
CA GLU A 127 -10.94 6.17 19.93
C GLU A 127 -10.53 4.87 19.25
N GLU A 128 -11.23 4.50 18.16
CA GLU A 128 -10.90 3.30 17.38
C GLU A 128 -9.49 3.42 16.80
N ARG A 129 -9.15 4.56 16.20
CA ARG A 129 -7.83 4.78 15.61
C ARG A 129 -6.72 4.60 16.63
N ASN A 130 -6.81 5.24 17.79
CA ASN A 130 -5.78 5.13 18.83
C ASN A 130 -5.68 3.71 19.37
N HIS A 131 -6.82 3.06 19.60
CA HIS A 131 -6.86 1.69 20.06
C HIS A 131 -6.22 0.72 19.07
N GLN A 132 -6.60 0.79 17.79
CA GLN A 132 -6.03 -0.06 16.74
C GLN A 132 -4.53 0.24 16.52
N VAL A 133 -4.11 1.50 16.65
CA VAL A 133 -2.68 1.87 16.62
C VAL A 133 -1.92 1.19 17.75
N SER A 134 -2.48 1.11 18.96
CA SER A 134 -1.88 0.38 20.08
C SER A 134 -1.74 -1.13 19.82
N LEU A 135 -2.59 -1.70 18.95
CA LEU A 135 -2.55 -3.12 18.55
C LEU A 135 -1.62 -3.40 17.37
N MET A 136 -1.12 -2.39 16.66
CA MET A 136 -0.37 -2.58 15.41
C MET A 136 0.81 -3.53 15.57
N ASN A 137 1.57 -3.44 16.67
CA ASN A 137 2.68 -4.37 16.93
C ASN A 137 2.24 -5.84 16.91
N LYS A 138 1.09 -6.16 17.52
CA LYS A 138 0.47 -7.48 17.54
C LYS A 138 -0.07 -7.87 16.17
N VAL A 139 -0.66 -6.93 15.42
CA VAL A 139 -1.16 -7.17 14.06
C VAL A 139 -0.02 -7.52 13.10
N TYR A 140 1.06 -6.72 13.08
CA TYR A 140 2.19 -6.99 12.19
C TYR A 140 2.93 -8.27 12.58
N SER A 141 3.08 -8.56 13.87
CA SER A 141 3.76 -9.79 14.35
C SER A 141 2.98 -11.08 14.09
N LYS A 142 1.64 -11.01 14.07
CA LYS A 142 0.77 -12.16 13.72
C LYS A 142 0.55 -12.35 12.22
N ALA A 143 0.86 -11.36 11.40
CA ALA A 143 0.75 -11.48 9.95
C ALA A 143 1.65 -12.61 9.42
N GLN A 144 1.15 -13.38 8.45
CA GLN A 144 1.95 -14.40 7.77
C GLN A 144 3.14 -13.79 7.03
N CYS A 145 2.94 -12.60 6.48
CA CYS A 145 3.95 -11.84 5.76
C CYS A 145 3.67 -10.36 5.90
N VAL A 146 4.73 -9.57 6.09
CA VAL A 146 4.67 -8.11 5.98
C VAL A 146 5.15 -7.70 4.60
N ILE A 147 4.37 -6.88 3.91
CA ILE A 147 4.67 -6.40 2.57
C ILE A 147 4.99 -4.93 2.68
N VAL A 148 6.26 -4.58 2.46
CA VAL A 148 6.70 -3.19 2.37
C VAL A 148 6.61 -2.76 0.91
N TRP A 149 5.75 -1.78 0.63
CA TRP A 149 5.57 -1.19 -0.69
C TRP A 149 6.24 0.19 -0.76
N LEU A 150 7.34 0.27 -1.51
CA LEU A 150 8.12 1.48 -1.73
C LEU A 150 7.57 2.36 -2.87
N GLY A 151 6.45 1.98 -3.49
CA GLY A 151 5.86 2.73 -4.60
C GLY A 151 6.32 2.27 -5.99
N LYS A 152 5.69 2.87 -7.01
CA LYS A 152 6.09 2.74 -8.41
C LYS A 152 7.00 3.92 -8.77
N SER A 153 8.25 3.64 -9.07
CA SER A 153 9.21 4.67 -9.45
C SER A 153 9.03 5.11 -10.91
N LYS A 154 9.24 6.40 -11.21
CA LYS A 154 9.40 6.92 -12.59
C LYS A 154 10.54 6.19 -13.32
N LYS A 155 10.55 6.13 -14.66
CA LYS A 155 11.50 5.32 -15.48
C LYS A 155 12.95 5.36 -14.96
N LYS A 156 13.53 6.55 -14.76
CA LYS A 156 14.90 6.70 -14.23
C LYS A 156 15.09 6.12 -12.82
N LYS A 157 14.20 6.47 -11.87
CA LYS A 157 14.20 5.93 -10.50
C LYS A 157 13.91 4.42 -10.46
N SER A 158 13.20 3.87 -11.44
CA SER A 158 12.91 2.44 -11.56
C SER A 158 14.17 1.63 -11.90
N VAL A 159 15.03 2.16 -12.78
CA VAL A 159 16.33 1.54 -13.09
C VAL A 159 17.25 1.58 -11.86
N GLN A 160 17.31 2.71 -11.16
CA GLN A 160 18.11 2.83 -9.94
C GLN A 160 17.61 1.88 -8.84
N ASN A 161 16.30 1.83 -8.58
CA ASN A 161 15.74 0.91 -7.59
C ASN A 161 15.97 -0.57 -7.99
N LYS A 162 15.88 -0.91 -9.29
CA LYS A 162 16.27 -2.24 -9.78
C LYS A 162 17.72 -2.55 -9.42
N THR A 163 18.64 -1.66 -9.80
CA THR A 163 20.08 -1.82 -9.56
C THR A 163 20.38 -2.00 -8.08
N ALA A 164 19.78 -1.19 -7.21
CA ALA A 164 19.95 -1.30 -5.76
C ALA A 164 19.42 -2.64 -5.21
N LEU A 165 18.20 -3.04 -5.59
CA LEU A 165 17.59 -4.28 -5.12
C LEU A 165 18.30 -5.54 -5.66
N ASP A 166 18.77 -5.50 -6.91
CA ASP A 166 19.57 -6.58 -7.49
C ASP A 166 20.93 -6.69 -6.79
N PHE A 167 21.56 -5.56 -6.47
CA PHE A 167 22.81 -5.54 -5.71
C PHE A 167 22.64 -6.10 -4.29
N ILE A 168 21.61 -5.67 -3.56
CA ILE A 168 21.28 -6.21 -2.23
C ILE A 168 21.03 -7.73 -2.32
N ARG A 169 20.34 -8.20 -3.37
CA ARG A 169 20.11 -9.63 -3.58
C ARG A 169 21.40 -10.39 -3.88
N GLN A 170 22.29 -9.83 -4.69
CA GLN A 170 23.59 -10.45 -5.00
C GLN A 170 24.44 -10.58 -3.73
N LEU A 171 24.53 -9.51 -2.94
CA LEU A 171 25.28 -9.53 -1.69
C LEU A 171 24.70 -10.48 -0.64
N SER A 172 23.41 -10.81 -0.71
CA SER A 172 22.86 -11.86 0.16
C SER A 172 23.46 -13.26 -0.07
N LYS A 173 24.22 -13.47 -1.15
CA LYS A 173 24.92 -14.71 -1.48
C LYS A 173 26.44 -14.62 -1.26
N GLN A 174 26.93 -13.46 -0.82
CA GLN A 174 28.36 -13.18 -0.64
C GLN A 174 28.58 -12.65 0.78
N ASN A 175 29.80 -12.78 1.30
CA ASN A 175 30.14 -12.26 2.63
C ASN A 175 30.88 -10.93 2.57
N GLU A 176 31.34 -10.53 1.39
CA GLU A 176 32.19 -9.35 1.18
C GLU A 176 31.85 -8.67 -0.14
N VAL A 177 32.20 -7.39 -0.24
CA VAL A 177 32.08 -6.60 -1.46
C VAL A 177 33.29 -5.69 -1.62
N SER A 178 33.83 -5.61 -2.83
CA SER A 178 34.93 -4.67 -3.08
C SER A 178 34.44 -3.23 -2.97
N GLN A 179 35.31 -2.34 -2.51
CA GLN A 179 35.03 -0.91 -2.42
C GLN A 179 34.59 -0.33 -3.77
N ALA A 180 35.29 -0.70 -4.87
CA ALA A 180 34.95 -0.25 -6.22
C ALA A 180 33.54 -0.69 -6.64
N THR A 181 33.16 -1.93 -6.34
CA THR A 181 31.81 -2.45 -6.62
C THR A 181 30.76 -1.67 -5.83
N TYR A 182 30.96 -1.48 -4.53
CA TYR A 182 30.02 -0.73 -3.69
C TYR A 182 29.84 0.72 -4.18
N GLN A 183 30.94 1.43 -4.46
CA GLN A 183 30.92 2.80 -4.96
C GLN A 183 30.14 2.91 -6.29
N SER A 184 30.31 1.95 -7.20
CA SER A 184 29.56 1.91 -8.46
C SER A 184 28.03 1.82 -8.29
N LYS A 185 27.56 1.33 -7.12
CA LYS A 185 26.13 1.15 -6.81
C LYS A 185 25.58 2.20 -5.83
N LEU A 186 26.44 3.04 -5.26
CA LEU A 186 26.06 3.98 -4.21
C LEU A 186 24.94 4.95 -4.64
N SER A 187 24.98 5.44 -5.89
CA SER A 187 23.92 6.30 -6.43
C SER A 187 22.55 5.61 -6.44
N ALA A 188 22.51 4.32 -6.80
CA ALA A 188 21.28 3.54 -6.82
C ALA A 188 20.76 3.27 -5.39
N LEU A 189 21.67 2.93 -4.47
CA LEU A 189 21.35 2.72 -3.05
C LEU A 189 20.78 3.99 -2.41
N ASN A 190 21.41 5.15 -2.66
CA ASN A 190 20.94 6.43 -2.16
C ASN A 190 19.52 6.76 -2.66
N VAL A 191 19.19 6.44 -3.91
CA VAL A 191 17.84 6.64 -4.45
C VAL A 191 16.82 5.73 -3.76
N LEU A 192 17.20 4.48 -3.49
CA LEU A 192 16.33 3.53 -2.79
C LEU A 192 16.06 3.97 -1.34
N PHE A 193 17.11 4.32 -0.60
CA PHE A 193 17.01 4.67 0.83
C PHE A 193 16.45 6.07 1.09
N ARG A 194 16.47 6.96 0.10
CA ARG A 194 15.71 8.24 0.14
C ARG A 194 14.20 8.07 -0.03
N ASN A 195 13.70 6.84 -0.17
CA ASN A 195 12.26 6.61 -0.17
C ASN A 195 11.66 7.00 1.18
N SER A 196 10.54 7.72 1.16
CA SER A 196 9.88 8.24 2.38
C SER A 196 9.45 7.14 3.36
N TRP A 197 9.33 5.89 2.91
CA TRP A 197 9.09 4.76 3.81
C TRP A 197 10.23 4.57 4.82
N PHE A 198 11.49 4.75 4.41
CA PHE A 198 12.66 4.57 5.28
C PHE A 198 12.84 5.68 6.33
N SER A 199 12.26 6.85 6.10
CA SER A 199 12.27 7.97 7.07
C SER A 199 11.11 7.94 8.06
N ARG A 200 10.18 6.97 7.97
CA ARG A 200 9.05 6.88 8.89
C ARG A 200 9.51 6.45 10.28
N THR A 201 9.06 7.17 11.30
CA THR A 201 9.34 6.94 12.73
C THR A 201 8.46 5.88 13.39
N TRP A 202 7.64 5.15 12.63
CA TRP A 202 6.69 4.15 13.16
C TRP A 202 7.39 2.79 13.42
N PRO A 203 6.96 2.01 14.44
CA PRO A 203 7.64 0.76 14.88
C PRO A 203 7.59 -0.40 13.86
N VAL A 204 7.05 -0.16 12.65
CA VAL A 204 7.12 -1.09 11.53
C VAL A 204 8.56 -1.47 11.19
N GLN A 205 9.56 -0.64 11.48
CA GLN A 205 10.96 -0.99 11.26
C GLN A 205 11.44 -2.14 12.17
N GLU A 206 10.87 -2.31 13.36
CA GLU A 206 11.22 -3.42 14.26
C GLU A 206 10.38 -4.67 13.94
N VAL A 207 9.07 -4.50 13.64
CA VAL A 207 8.16 -5.63 13.44
C VAL A 207 8.16 -6.16 12.00
N ALA A 208 8.43 -5.33 10.99
CA ALA A 208 8.54 -5.82 9.62
C ALA A 208 9.76 -6.74 9.46
N PHE A 209 10.82 -6.56 10.22
CA PHE A 209 12.04 -7.38 10.07
C PHE A 209 12.06 -8.64 10.93
N SER A 210 11.13 -8.77 11.88
CA SER A 210 11.08 -9.93 12.80
C SER A 210 10.44 -11.20 12.20
N ARG A 211 9.79 -11.12 11.02
CA ARG A 211 9.21 -12.29 10.32
C ARG A 211 9.49 -12.31 8.81
N LYS A 212 8.73 -13.13 8.06
CA LYS A 212 8.72 -13.10 6.59
C LYS A 212 8.27 -11.73 6.13
N CYS A 213 9.21 -10.93 5.63
CA CYS A 213 8.91 -9.63 5.05
C CYS A 213 9.49 -9.50 3.66
N LYS A 214 8.69 -8.88 2.79
CA LYS A 214 9.01 -8.65 1.39
C LYS A 214 8.96 -7.16 1.12
N ILE A 215 10.08 -6.63 0.65
CA ILE A 215 10.22 -5.24 0.25
C ILE A 215 10.07 -5.18 -1.25
N ILE A 216 9.12 -4.37 -1.74
CA ILE A 216 8.73 -4.29 -3.13
C ILE A 216 8.87 -2.84 -3.61
N SER A 217 9.60 -2.65 -4.72
CA SER A 217 9.65 -1.40 -5.47
C SER A 217 9.20 -1.67 -6.91
N GLY A 218 7.99 -1.25 -7.25
CA GLY A 218 7.39 -1.53 -8.55
C GLY A 218 7.26 -3.04 -8.82
N LYS A 219 8.06 -3.55 -9.76
CA LYS A 219 8.08 -4.98 -10.12
C LYS A 219 9.17 -5.80 -9.41
N TYR A 220 10.12 -5.13 -8.77
CA TYR A 220 11.29 -5.75 -8.13
C TYR A 220 11.03 -5.96 -6.64
N SER A 221 11.65 -6.98 -6.07
CA SER A 221 11.51 -7.26 -4.64
C SER A 221 12.70 -7.99 -4.03
N ILE A 222 12.94 -7.74 -2.75
CA ILE A 222 13.90 -8.48 -1.90
C ILE A 222 13.18 -8.93 -0.62
N SER A 223 13.77 -9.86 0.12
CA SER A 223 13.33 -10.14 1.49
C SER A 223 13.99 -9.19 2.48
N ALA A 224 13.35 -8.99 3.63
CA ALA A 224 13.95 -8.29 4.77
C ALA A 224 15.31 -8.87 5.17
N ARG A 225 15.45 -10.21 5.15
CA ARG A 225 16.72 -10.89 5.44
C ARG A 225 17.85 -10.45 4.51
N GLN A 226 17.56 -10.28 3.21
CA GLN A 226 18.56 -9.83 2.24
C GLN A 226 18.98 -8.39 2.51
N LEU A 227 18.03 -7.52 2.86
CA LEU A 227 18.34 -6.15 3.25
C LEU A 227 19.19 -6.11 4.52
N MET A 228 18.85 -6.90 5.54
CA MET A 228 19.62 -6.96 6.80
C MET A 228 21.04 -7.46 6.58
N HIS A 229 21.22 -8.49 5.77
CA HIS A 229 22.55 -8.99 5.41
C HIS A 229 23.38 -7.91 4.70
N PHE A 230 22.77 -7.21 3.74
CA PHE A 230 23.42 -6.09 3.06
C PHE A 230 23.87 -4.99 4.05
N LEU A 231 23.00 -4.60 4.98
CA LEU A 231 23.32 -3.54 5.95
C LEU A 231 24.48 -3.94 6.87
N LYS A 232 24.54 -5.21 7.31
CA LYS A 232 25.65 -5.74 8.11
C LYS A 232 26.98 -5.69 7.36
N ILE A 233 26.98 -6.01 6.07
CA ILE A 233 28.20 -5.90 5.24
C ILE A 233 28.58 -4.43 5.06
N ALA A 234 27.62 -3.57 4.74
CA ALA A 234 27.88 -2.16 4.49
C ALA A 234 28.47 -1.42 5.70
N GLU A 235 28.07 -1.81 6.91
CA GLU A 235 28.61 -1.27 8.18
C GLU A 235 30.10 -1.57 8.37
N ARG A 236 30.54 -2.80 8.06
CA ARG A 236 31.95 -3.21 8.19
C ARG A 236 32.89 -2.43 7.28
N HIS A 237 32.37 -1.90 6.19
CA HIS A 237 33.17 -1.17 5.21
C HIS A 237 33.39 0.30 5.55
N THR A 238 32.92 0.83 6.71
CA THR A 238 33.06 2.26 7.13
C THR A 238 32.66 3.31 6.07
N VAL A 239 31.97 2.88 5.00
CA VAL A 239 31.62 3.67 3.81
C VAL A 239 30.10 3.78 3.72
N LEU A 240 29.45 3.95 4.87
CA LEU A 240 28.09 4.49 4.83
C LEU A 240 28.23 5.95 4.41
N SER A 241 27.71 6.27 3.22
CA SER A 241 27.43 7.67 2.90
C SER A 241 26.62 8.26 4.06
N PRO A 242 26.82 9.54 4.44
CA PRO A 242 26.00 10.22 5.45
C PRO A 242 24.48 10.09 5.21
N THR A 243 24.08 9.77 3.98
CA THR A 243 22.69 9.50 3.60
C THR A 243 22.17 8.15 4.09
N ILE A 244 23.01 7.10 4.13
CA ILE A 244 22.66 5.77 4.66
C ILE A 244 22.85 5.75 6.19
N ASP A 245 23.87 6.44 6.70
CA ASP A 245 24.16 6.61 8.14
C ASP A 245 23.01 7.29 8.92
N ARG A 246 22.26 8.19 8.26
CA ARG A 246 21.08 8.85 8.85
C ARG A 246 19.79 8.05 8.74
N VAL A 247 19.76 6.96 7.97
CA VAL A 247 18.59 6.09 8.02
C VAL A 247 18.65 5.40 9.37
N HIS A 248 17.72 5.78 10.25
CA HIS A 248 17.46 5.24 11.59
C HIS A 248 17.25 3.70 11.66
N VAL A 249 17.59 2.98 10.60
CA VAL A 249 17.63 1.52 10.46
C VAL A 249 18.56 0.90 11.49
N HIS A 250 19.61 1.59 11.94
CA HIS A 250 20.59 0.98 12.84
C HIS A 250 20.20 1.06 14.33
N ARG A 251 19.94 2.26 14.87
CA ARG A 251 19.68 2.44 16.32
C ARG A 251 18.39 1.81 16.85
N LYS A 252 17.41 1.51 16.00
CA LYS A 252 16.14 0.88 16.41
C LYS A 252 16.03 -0.61 16.08
N MET A 253 16.85 -1.15 15.19
CA MET A 253 16.71 -2.56 14.76
C MET A 253 17.60 -3.55 15.54
N TRP A 254 18.46 -3.03 16.43
CA TRP A 254 19.41 -3.79 17.24
C TRP A 254 19.30 -3.54 18.76
N ALA A 255 18.30 -2.77 19.19
CA ALA A 255 17.88 -2.69 20.59
C ALA A 255 16.68 -3.64 20.80
#